data_AF-A0A2V6JFM9-F1
#
_entry.id   AF-A0A2V6JFM9-F1
#
_cell.length_a   1.000
_cell.length_b   1.000
_cell.length_c   1.000
_cell.angle_alpha   90.00
_cell.angle_beta   90.00
_cell.angle_gamma   90.00
#
_symmetry.space_group_name_H-M   'P 1'
#
loop_
_entity.id
_entity.type
_entity.pdbx_description
1 polymer ?
#
loop_
_entity_poly.entity_id
_entity_poly.type
_entity_poly.pdbx_seq_one_letter_code
_entity_poly.pdbx_strand_id
1 'polypeptide(L)' 'MNPYAKPNERKVGAQRPKLSHLPRNIDSRTRTERQAEKEAVAAERRAIKKSARRHLKQQLLDDLEDT' A
#
# COMPACT_ATOMS: atom_id res chain seq x y z
N MET A 1 -23.41 -10.58 25.09
CA MET A 1 -23.96 -9.20 25.19
C MET A 1 -22.76 -8.27 25.30
N ASN A 2 -22.66 -7.21 24.48
CA ASN A 2 -21.49 -6.32 24.54
C ASN A 2 -21.61 -5.40 25.78
N PRO A 3 -20.77 -5.56 26.82
CA PRO A 3 -20.93 -4.83 28.08
C PRO A 3 -20.62 -3.33 27.96
N TYR A 4 -20.04 -2.90 26.84
CA TYR A 4 -19.67 -1.50 26.59
C TYR A 4 -20.62 -0.76 25.64
N ALA A 5 -21.64 -1.43 25.10
CA ALA A 5 -22.60 -0.80 24.20
C ALA A 5 -23.63 0.02 25.00
N LYS A 6 -23.90 1.27 24.57
CA LYS A 6 -24.92 2.07 25.25
C LYS A 6 -26.33 1.52 24.94
N PRO A 7 -27.29 1.61 25.89
CA PRO A 7 -28.63 1.04 25.72
C PRO A 7 -29.37 1.50 24.44
N ASN A 8 -29.13 2.73 23.99
CA ASN A 8 -29.76 3.35 22.82
C ASN A 8 -28.76 3.65 21.68
N GLU A 9 -27.62 2.95 21.63
CA GLU A 9 -26.62 3.19 20.61
C GLU A 9 -27.11 2.78 19.22
N ARG A 10 -27.26 3.76 18.31
CA ARG A 10 -27.61 3.48 16.91
C ARG A 10 -26.46 2.73 16.25
N LYS A 11 -26.73 1.52 15.74
CA LYS A 11 -25.77 0.73 14.95
C LYS A 11 -25.58 1.32 13.55
N VAL A 12 -24.93 2.49 13.47
CA VAL A 12 -24.69 3.23 12.22
C VAL A 12 -23.60 2.61 11.35
N GLY A 13 -22.83 1.64 11.85
CA GLY A 13 -21.73 1.01 11.11
C GLY A 13 -22.15 0.38 9.78
N ALA A 14 -23.33 -0.25 9.73
CA ALA A 14 -23.86 -0.85 8.51
C ALA A 14 -24.46 0.17 7.53
N GLN A 15 -24.99 1.29 8.05
CA GLN A 15 -25.63 2.36 7.28
C GLN A 15 -24.65 3.47 6.86
N ARG A 16 -23.37 3.37 7.22
CA ARG A 16 -22.38 4.41 6.92
C ARG A 16 -22.14 4.46 5.41
N PRO A 17 -22.22 5.63 4.76
CA PRO A 17 -21.88 5.76 3.36
C PRO A 17 -20.40 5.42 3.15
N LYS A 18 -20.12 4.55 2.17
CA LYS A 18 -18.76 4.23 1.76
C LYS A 18 -18.26 5.35 0.85
N LEU A 19 -17.48 6.27 1.40
CA LEU A 19 -16.84 7.33 0.62
C LEU A 19 -15.66 6.74 -0.15
N SER A 20 -15.72 6.79 -1.48
CA SER A 20 -14.59 6.55 -2.37
C SER A 20 -14.06 7.89 -2.88
N HIS A 21 -12.74 8.00 -3.05
CA HIS A 21 -12.11 9.23 -3.59
C HIS A 21 -12.46 9.47 -5.06
N LEU A 22 -12.81 8.40 -5.78
CA LEU A 22 -13.25 8.44 -7.17
C LEU A 22 -14.65 7.83 -7.26
N PRO A 23 -15.52 8.39 -8.10
CA PRO A 23 -16.82 7.79 -8.38
C PRO A 23 -16.64 6.46 -9.13
N ARG A 24 -17.60 5.54 -8.97
CA ARG A 24 -17.49 4.14 -9.44
C ARG A 24 -17.40 4.01 -10.97
N ASN A 25 -17.89 5.00 -11.70
CA ASN A 25 -17.73 5.09 -13.15
C ASN A 25 -16.29 5.38 -13.59
N ILE A 26 -15.47 5.97 -12.71
CA ILE A 26 -14.05 6.24 -12.98
C ILE A 26 -13.17 5.12 -12.40
N ASP A 27 -13.48 4.65 -11.18
CA ASP A 27 -12.77 3.53 -10.57
C ASP A 27 -13.73 2.38 -10.26
N SER A 28 -13.73 1.37 -11.13
CA SER A 28 -14.52 0.16 -10.99
C SER A 28 -13.83 -0.92 -10.15
N ARG A 29 -12.58 -0.68 -9.73
CA ARG A 29 -11.76 -1.72 -9.08
C ARG A 29 -12.30 -2.08 -7.71
N THR A 30 -12.21 -3.37 -7.41
CA THR A 30 -12.51 -3.87 -6.07
C THR A 30 -11.42 -3.45 -5.07
N ARG A 31 -11.70 -3.58 -3.77
CA ARG A 31 -10.69 -3.29 -2.72
C ARG A 31 -9.45 -4.18 -2.86
N THR A 32 -9.64 -5.45 -3.22
CA THR A 32 -8.58 -6.44 -3.38
C THR A 32 -7.68 -6.12 -4.56
N GLU A 33 -8.25 -5.73 -5.69
CA GLU A 33 -7.49 -5.28 -6.87
C GLU A 33 -6.60 -4.07 -6.55
N ARG A 34 -7.15 -3.06 -5.86
CA ARG A 34 -6.36 -1.89 -5.44
C ARG A 34 -5.21 -2.25 -4.50
N GLN A 35 -5.42 -3.24 -3.62
CA GLN A 35 -4.34 -3.71 -2.73
C GLN A 35 -3.27 -4.44 -3.52
N ALA A 36 -3.66 -5.34 -4.43
CA ALA A 36 -2.71 -6.06 -5.29
C ALA A 36 -1.88 -5.11 -6.15
N GLU A 37 -2.50 -4.11 -6.77
CA GLU A 37 -1.78 -3.10 -7.56
C GLU A 37 -0.83 -2.26 -6.70
N LYS A 38 -1.25 -1.88 -5.50
CA LYS A 38 -0.39 -1.16 -4.55
C LYS A 38 0.82 -1.99 -4.15
N GLU A 39 0.64 -3.29 -3.93
CA GLU A 39 1.71 -4.23 -3.60
C GLU A 39 2.67 -4.43 -4.78
N ALA A 40 2.15 -4.55 -6.00
CA ALA A 40 2.95 -4.64 -7.22
C ALA A 40 3.86 -3.41 -7.39
N VAL A 41 3.29 -2.20 -7.30
CA VAL A 41 4.06 -0.95 -7.39
C VAL A 41 5.11 -0.84 -6.29
N ALA A 42 4.79 -1.27 -5.06
CA ALA A 42 5.76 -1.28 -3.96
C ALA A 42 6.90 -2.28 -4.22
N ALA A 43 6.60 -3.44 -4.77
CA ALA A 43 7.59 -4.46 -5.13
C ALA A 43 8.53 -3.95 -6.24
N GLU A 44 8.00 -3.33 -7.28
CA GLU A 44 8.77 -2.71 -8.37
C GLU A 44 9.73 -1.64 -7.82
N ARG A 45 9.22 -0.70 -7.01
CA ARG A 45 10.04 0.34 -6.37
C ARG A 45 11.16 -0.28 -5.52
N ARG A 46 10.86 -1.36 -4.80
CA ARG A 46 11.85 -2.07 -3.99
C ARG A 46 12.91 -2.74 -4.86
N ALA A 47 12.53 -3.33 -6.00
CA ALA A 47 13.46 -3.95 -6.95
C ALA A 47 14.43 -2.91 -7.53
N ILE A 48 13.93 -1.76 -7.98
CA ILE A 48 14.74 -0.65 -8.51
C ILE A 48 15.72 -0.15 -7.45
N LYS A 49 15.24 0.10 -6.22
CA LYS A 49 16.12 0.54 -5.13
C LYS A 49 17.21 -0.50 -4.83
N LYS A 50 16.88 -1.78 -4.88
CA LYS A 50 17.80 -2.88 -4.60
C LYS A 50 18.86 -3.01 -5.70
N SER A 51 18.50 -2.88 -6.97
CA SER A 51 19.47 -2.91 -8.08
C SER A 51 20.40 -1.71 -8.00
N ALA A 52 19.88 -0.50 -7.80
CA ALA A 52 20.69 0.71 -7.64
C ALA A 52 21.68 0.59 -6.47
N ARG A 53 21.23 0.06 -5.32
CA ARG A 53 22.11 -0.18 -4.17
C ARG A 53 23.23 -1.18 -4.48
N ARG A 54 22.92 -2.25 -5.22
CA ARG A 54 23.92 -3.26 -5.58
C ARG A 54 24.96 -2.70 -6.53
N HIS A 55 24.52 -1.95 -7.54
CA HIS A 55 25.38 -1.27 -8.49
C HIS A 55 26.32 -0.29 -7.77
N LEU A 56 25.77 0.57 -6.91
CA LEU A 56 26.57 1.50 -6.12
C LEU A 56 27.60 0.78 -5.25
N LYS A 57 27.22 -0.35 -4.63
CA LYS A 57 28.15 -1.14 -3.82
C LYS A 57 29.30 -1.70 -4.67
N GLN A 58 29.03 -2.16 -5.88
CA GLN A 58 30.08 -2.65 -6.79
C GLN A 58 31.04 -1.53 -7.14
N GLN A 59 30.52 -0.37 -7.57
CA GLN A 59 31.35 0.81 -7.87
C GLN A 59 32.27 1.19 -6.70
N LEU A 60 31.74 1.21 -5.47
CA LEU A 60 32.55 1.53 -4.29
C LEU A 60 33.61 0.47 -3.95
N LEU A 61 33.41 -0.80 -4.33
CA LEU A 61 34.42 -1.84 -4.15
C LEU A 61 35.48 -1.76 -5.24
N ASP A 62 35.07 -1.55 -6.48
CA ASP A 62 35.97 -1.35 -7.62
C ASP A 62 36.88 -0.13 -7.35
N ASP A 63 36.31 0.99 -6.89
CA ASP A 63 37.07 2.20 -6.51
C ASP A 63 38.09 1.96 -5.38
N LEU A 64 37.87 0.98 -4.50
CA LEU A 64 38.80 0.63 -3.42
C LEU A 64 39.90 -0.33 -3.89
N GLU A 65 39.63 -1.16 -4.91
CA GLU A 65 40.61 -2.08 -5.48
C GLU A 65 41.56 -1.37 -6.46
N ASP A 66 41.10 -0.28 -7.07
CA ASP A 66 41.89 0.56 -7.99
C ASP A 66 42.87 1.53 -7.27
N THR A 67 42.87 1.58 -5.92
CA THR A 67 43.80 2.38 -5.08
C THR A 67 44.83 1.52 -4.37
#